data_AF-A0A948WZQ7-F1
#
_entry.id   AF-A0A948WZQ7-F1
#
_cell.length_a   1.000
_cell.length_b   1.000
_cell.length_c   1.000
_cell.angle_alpha   90.00
_cell.angle_beta   90.00
_cell.angle_gamma   90.00
#
_symmetry.space_group_name_H-M   'P 1'
#
loop_
_entity.id
_entity.type
_entity.pdbx_description
1 polymer ?
#
loop_
_entity_poly.entity_id
_entity_poly.type
_entity_poly.pdbx_seq_one_letter_code
_entity_poly.pdbx_strand_id
1 'polypeptide(L)'
;MAYQALYRVWRPQRFDEIVGQETITQTLKNALITHQTSHAYLFTGPRGTGKTSAAKILAKALNCHHLQDGEPCNQCETCKAITAGTLNDVIEIDAASNNGVDEIRDIRDKVKYAPTQADYKVYIIDEVHMLSTGAFNALLKTLEEPPANVVFILATTEPHKIPATIISRTQRFDFRRIPPEAIYARMTYILQQKQIAFDEDALKIIAKTADGGMRDALSILDQVLSFSDNHVTVDNVLNVTGGLTQTLLTQYMKAIQQHASAEALTLVQKILAEGKDAQRFIEDIIEYVRDLLLYQQAPTMISSFELSLLSDDFKDLSTQFETAQLYQMISVLNETQQQLRFTNHPDIYLEVLTIRLTQVQSGTDDQVQQLQMRINELSTQLNALQTHSAGTVAHQSLPKNNKPLFKTHINAATVEPVLANATKQDKARILDVWPDAMSMLTSLQRSLLEQGKVVAASANSVIIAFATQMQIYVQQAQQNATLRDALHQALQKLLHQDLQIIFMTEGNWQSLRSDYLQRHQTHKTPTAPASSASSLVTKAKELFGDAVQIENN
;
A
#
# COMPACT_ATOMS: atom_id res chain seq x y z
N MET A 1 -44.30 1.05 -0.99
CA MET A 1 -43.16 1.33 -0.07
C MET A 1 -41.93 1.54 -0.95
N ALA A 2 -41.08 2.52 -0.63
CA ALA A 2 -39.83 2.72 -1.38
C ALA A 2 -38.95 1.45 -1.29
N TYR A 3 -38.39 1.02 -2.41
CA TYR A 3 -37.47 -0.11 -2.46
C TYR A 3 -36.28 0.14 -1.52
N GLN A 4 -35.97 -0.83 -0.66
CA GLN A 4 -34.80 -0.81 0.20
C GLN A 4 -33.84 -1.92 -0.21
N ALA A 5 -32.59 -1.55 -0.45
CA ALA A 5 -31.54 -2.49 -0.82
C ALA A 5 -31.34 -3.60 0.22
N LEU A 6 -31.08 -4.82 -0.23
CA LEU A 6 -30.93 -6.01 0.61
C LEU A 6 -29.95 -5.82 1.77
N TYR A 7 -28.78 -5.22 1.53
CA TYR A 7 -27.76 -5.04 2.58
C TYR A 7 -28.22 -4.13 3.74
N ARG A 8 -29.26 -3.31 3.54
CA ARG A 8 -29.87 -2.49 4.60
C ARG A 8 -30.93 -3.27 5.35
N VAL A 9 -31.82 -3.95 4.62
CA VAL A 9 -32.93 -4.74 5.18
C VAL A 9 -32.39 -5.91 6.01
N TRP A 10 -31.37 -6.59 5.52
CA TRP A 10 -30.77 -7.78 6.14
C TRP A 10 -29.55 -7.47 7.00
N ARG A 11 -29.36 -6.20 7.39
CA ARG A 11 -28.29 -5.80 8.30
C ARG A 11 -28.50 -6.51 9.65
N PRO A 12 -27.49 -7.22 10.19
CA PRO A 12 -27.61 -7.93 11.46
C PRO A 12 -28.10 -7.04 12.60
N GLN A 13 -29.05 -7.55 13.39
CA GLN A 13 -29.62 -6.87 14.57
C GLN A 13 -29.19 -7.53 15.89
N ARG A 14 -28.56 -8.70 15.82
CA ARG A 14 -28.02 -9.49 16.93
C ARG A 14 -26.60 -9.94 16.64
N PHE A 15 -25.79 -10.24 17.66
CA PHE A 15 -24.44 -10.73 17.45
C PHE A 15 -24.46 -12.11 16.76
N ASP A 16 -25.42 -12.96 17.11
CA ASP A 16 -25.63 -14.28 16.48
C ASP A 16 -25.89 -14.21 14.95
N GLU A 17 -26.32 -13.05 14.43
CA GLU A 17 -26.58 -12.85 13.00
C GLU A 17 -25.34 -12.37 12.22
N ILE A 18 -24.24 -12.05 12.91
CA ILE A 18 -22.98 -11.64 12.28
C ILE A 18 -22.23 -12.89 11.81
N VAL A 19 -22.06 -13.00 10.51
CA VAL A 19 -21.48 -14.17 9.84
C VAL A 19 -19.95 -14.12 9.86
N GLY A 20 -19.29 -15.21 10.25
CA GLY A 20 -17.84 -15.40 10.14
C GLY A 20 -17.00 -14.65 11.18
N GLN A 21 -17.61 -14.20 12.29
CA GLN A 21 -16.96 -13.44 13.36
C GLN A 21 -17.29 -14.01 14.76
N GLU A 22 -17.36 -15.33 14.88
CA GLU A 22 -17.86 -16.06 16.07
C GLU A 22 -17.03 -15.74 17.31
N THR A 23 -15.70 -15.66 17.19
CA THR A 23 -14.82 -15.34 18.33
C THR A 23 -15.04 -13.91 18.85
N ILE A 24 -15.24 -12.95 17.94
CA ILE A 24 -15.43 -11.53 18.29
C ILE A 24 -16.79 -11.36 18.96
N THR A 25 -17.84 -11.87 18.33
CA THR A 25 -19.21 -11.82 18.84
C THR A 25 -19.32 -12.47 20.22
N GLN A 26 -18.73 -13.65 20.41
CA GLN A 26 -18.72 -14.31 21.72
C GLN A 26 -17.99 -13.48 22.78
N THR A 27 -16.86 -12.87 22.43
CA THR A 27 -16.09 -12.03 23.37
C THR A 27 -16.89 -10.79 23.79
N LEU A 28 -17.58 -10.14 22.85
CA LEU A 28 -18.44 -9.00 23.13
C LEU A 28 -19.64 -9.41 24.00
N LYS A 29 -20.31 -10.53 23.69
CA LYS A 29 -21.40 -11.09 24.51
C LYS A 29 -20.93 -11.36 25.94
N ASN A 30 -19.78 -12.02 26.09
CA ASN A 30 -19.22 -12.32 27.40
C ASN A 30 -18.93 -11.05 28.21
N ALA A 31 -18.33 -10.02 27.59
CA ALA A 31 -18.06 -8.75 28.27
C ALA A 31 -19.32 -8.05 28.77
N LEU A 32 -20.43 -8.16 28.02
CA LEU A 32 -21.73 -7.64 28.42
C LEU A 32 -22.35 -8.44 29.57
N ILE A 33 -22.25 -9.77 29.53
CA ILE A 33 -22.76 -10.67 30.59
C ILE A 33 -21.99 -10.46 31.91
N THR A 34 -20.67 -10.30 31.84
CA THR A 34 -19.83 -10.12 33.04
C THR A 34 -19.76 -8.67 33.52
N HIS A 35 -20.44 -7.74 32.82
CA HIS A 35 -20.35 -6.30 33.06
C HIS A 35 -18.90 -5.75 33.04
N GLN A 36 -18.03 -6.37 32.24
CA GLN A 36 -16.63 -5.98 32.05
C GLN A 36 -16.45 -5.26 30.70
N THR A 37 -17.25 -4.22 30.48
CA THR A 37 -17.19 -3.41 29.25
C THR A 37 -16.09 -2.36 29.30
N SER A 38 -15.44 -2.11 28.16
CA SER A 38 -14.44 -1.05 27.99
C SER A 38 -15.12 0.29 27.70
N HIS A 39 -14.44 1.39 28.03
CA HIS A 39 -14.86 2.74 27.63
C HIS A 39 -14.57 3.02 26.14
N ALA A 40 -13.68 2.25 25.51
CA ALA A 40 -13.33 2.41 24.11
C ALA A 40 -13.01 1.09 23.41
N TYR A 41 -13.56 0.96 22.19
CA TYR A 41 -13.43 -0.20 21.31
C TYR A 41 -12.86 0.24 19.96
N LEU A 42 -11.94 -0.55 19.40
CA LEU A 42 -11.39 -0.35 18.06
C LEU A 42 -11.67 -1.59 17.19
N PHE A 43 -12.60 -1.46 16.27
CA PHE A 43 -12.98 -2.48 15.31
C PHE A 43 -12.20 -2.28 14.01
N THR A 44 -11.31 -3.19 13.69
CA THR A 44 -10.47 -3.12 12.48
C THR A 44 -10.75 -4.29 11.56
N GLY A 45 -10.56 -4.08 10.26
CA GLY A 45 -10.66 -5.16 9.27
C GLY A 45 -11.24 -4.69 7.95
N PRO A 46 -11.26 -5.56 6.92
CA PRO A 46 -11.73 -5.21 5.58
C PRO A 46 -13.15 -4.64 5.55
N ARG A 47 -13.50 -3.94 4.47
CA ARG A 47 -14.87 -3.45 4.27
C ARG A 47 -15.84 -4.63 4.19
N GLY A 48 -17.09 -4.44 4.65
CA GLY A 48 -18.15 -5.43 4.51
C GLY A 48 -18.11 -6.61 5.49
N THR A 49 -17.15 -6.68 6.40
CA THR A 49 -16.99 -7.76 7.42
C THR A 49 -17.89 -7.61 8.65
N GLY A 50 -18.67 -6.52 8.75
CA GLY A 50 -19.65 -6.32 9.81
C GLY A 50 -19.27 -5.36 10.94
N LYS A 51 -18.13 -4.65 10.86
CA LYS A 51 -17.65 -3.70 11.89
C LYS A 51 -18.74 -2.73 12.40
N THR A 52 -19.33 -1.92 11.51
CA THR A 52 -20.36 -0.94 11.87
C THR A 52 -21.66 -1.60 12.31
N SER A 53 -21.94 -2.84 11.88
CA SER A 53 -23.11 -3.60 12.38
C SER A 53 -22.88 -4.07 13.81
N ALA A 54 -21.71 -4.64 14.11
CA ALA A 54 -21.31 -5.01 15.46
C ALA A 54 -21.30 -3.81 16.40
N ALA A 55 -20.86 -2.64 15.94
CA ALA A 55 -20.88 -1.40 16.72
C ALA A 55 -22.30 -1.01 17.13
N LYS A 56 -23.26 -1.07 16.20
CA LYS A 56 -24.67 -0.78 16.48
C LYS A 56 -25.29 -1.82 17.41
N ILE A 57 -24.97 -3.11 17.23
CA ILE A 57 -25.46 -4.18 18.12
C ILE A 57 -24.92 -3.99 19.54
N LEU A 58 -23.63 -3.66 19.68
CA LEU A 58 -23.03 -3.34 20.98
C LEU A 58 -23.69 -2.12 21.62
N ALA A 59 -23.92 -1.04 20.87
CA ALA A 59 -24.61 0.15 21.37
C ALA A 59 -26.03 -0.16 21.86
N LYS A 60 -26.75 -1.06 21.17
CA LYS A 60 -28.05 -1.55 21.63
C LYS A 60 -27.93 -2.38 22.91
N ALA A 61 -26.98 -3.31 22.95
CA ALA A 61 -26.81 -4.20 24.08
C ALA A 61 -26.44 -3.44 25.36
N LEU A 62 -25.56 -2.45 25.27
CA LEU A 62 -25.20 -1.57 26.39
C LEU A 62 -26.41 -0.83 26.98
N ASN A 63 -27.38 -0.47 26.14
CA ASN A 63 -28.54 0.35 26.52
C ASN A 63 -29.85 -0.44 26.61
N CYS A 64 -29.80 -1.77 26.58
CA CYS A 64 -30.98 -2.63 26.58
C CYS A 64 -31.29 -3.14 27.99
N HIS A 65 -32.40 -2.67 28.58
CA HIS A 65 -32.87 -3.14 29.89
C HIS A 65 -33.36 -4.60 29.93
N HIS A 66 -33.54 -5.22 28.75
CA HIS A 66 -34.02 -6.61 28.61
C HIS A 66 -32.98 -7.48 27.91
N LEU A 67 -31.70 -7.32 28.28
CA LEU A 67 -30.60 -8.09 27.72
C LEU A 67 -30.75 -9.58 28.09
N GLN A 68 -30.56 -10.48 27.12
CA GLN A 68 -30.54 -11.93 27.34
C GLN A 68 -29.29 -12.51 26.70
N ASP A 69 -28.47 -13.23 27.47
CA ASP A 69 -27.21 -13.84 27.00
C ASP A 69 -26.28 -12.88 26.24
N GLY A 70 -26.26 -11.60 26.64
CA GLY A 70 -25.45 -10.56 25.97
C GLY A 70 -26.05 -10.04 24.66
N GLU A 71 -27.28 -10.43 24.30
CA GLU A 71 -27.98 -9.99 23.10
C GLU A 71 -29.03 -8.91 23.39
N PRO A 72 -29.15 -7.87 22.54
CA PRO A 72 -30.22 -6.89 22.64
C PRO A 72 -31.58 -7.52 22.27
N CYS A 73 -32.64 -7.15 23.01
CA CYS A 73 -33.97 -7.72 22.77
C CYS A 73 -34.60 -7.29 21.43
N ASN A 74 -34.14 -6.17 20.84
CA ASN A 74 -34.68 -5.55 19.62
C ASN A 74 -36.18 -5.18 19.65
N GLN A 75 -36.83 -5.27 20.81
CA GLN A 75 -38.27 -5.02 20.98
C GLN A 75 -38.58 -3.79 21.86
N CYS A 76 -37.68 -3.43 22.78
CA CYS A 76 -37.84 -2.24 23.63
C CYS A 76 -37.68 -0.94 22.84
N GLU A 77 -38.18 0.15 23.42
CA GLU A 77 -38.14 1.48 22.80
C GLU A 77 -36.71 1.92 22.48
N THR A 78 -35.76 1.69 23.39
CA THR A 78 -34.34 2.02 23.19
C THR A 78 -33.74 1.27 22.01
N CYS A 79 -33.93 -0.05 21.90
CA CYS A 79 -33.42 -0.81 20.77
C CYS A 79 -34.04 -0.39 19.44
N LYS A 80 -35.35 -0.08 19.42
CA LYS A 80 -36.05 0.41 18.23
C LYS A 80 -35.54 1.80 17.82
N ALA A 81 -35.38 2.71 18.77
CA ALA A 81 -34.86 4.06 18.53
C ALA A 81 -33.41 4.04 18.01
N ILE A 82 -32.54 3.17 18.54
CA ILE A 82 -31.17 2.99 18.02
C ILE A 82 -31.20 2.41 16.60
N THR A 83 -32.09 1.45 16.32
CA THR A 83 -32.24 0.87 14.97
C THR A 83 -32.68 1.93 13.96
N ALA A 84 -33.62 2.79 14.37
CA ALA A 84 -34.13 3.89 13.56
C ALA A 84 -33.16 5.08 13.45
N GLY A 85 -32.09 5.12 14.27
CA GLY A 85 -31.15 6.23 14.33
C GLY A 85 -31.73 7.51 14.96
N THR A 86 -32.77 7.39 15.79
CA THR A 86 -33.47 8.53 16.40
C THR A 86 -33.04 8.80 17.84
N LEU A 87 -32.23 7.93 18.44
CA LEU A 87 -31.78 8.08 19.82
C LEU A 87 -30.56 9.00 19.90
N ASN A 88 -30.72 10.17 20.53
CA ASN A 88 -29.65 11.19 20.63
C ASN A 88 -28.43 10.74 21.45
N ASP A 89 -28.58 9.71 22.30
CA ASP A 89 -27.48 9.15 23.11
C ASP A 89 -26.62 8.15 22.33
N VAL A 90 -27.00 7.75 21.11
CA VAL A 90 -26.18 6.93 20.21
C VAL A 90 -25.88 7.73 18.95
N ILE A 91 -24.64 8.19 18.83
CA ILE A 91 -24.23 9.15 17.80
C ILE A 91 -23.30 8.44 16.83
N GLU A 92 -23.73 8.31 15.58
CA GLU A 92 -22.93 7.75 14.47
C GLU A 92 -22.31 8.90 13.68
N ILE A 93 -20.99 8.91 13.58
CA ILE A 93 -20.19 9.91 12.87
C ILE A 93 -19.41 9.19 11.78
N ASP A 94 -19.57 9.62 10.55
CA ASP A 94 -18.69 9.24 9.45
C ASP A 94 -17.50 10.21 9.41
N ALA A 95 -16.31 9.71 9.75
CA ALA A 95 -15.09 10.51 9.79
C ALA A 95 -14.64 10.95 8.39
N ALA A 96 -15.07 10.31 7.31
CA ALA A 96 -14.78 10.79 5.95
C ALA A 96 -15.46 12.13 5.67
N SER A 97 -16.66 12.34 6.23
CA SER A 97 -17.46 13.55 6.07
C SER A 97 -17.20 14.59 7.18
N ASN A 98 -16.68 14.16 8.33
CA ASN A 98 -16.46 14.99 9.53
C ASN A 98 -15.00 14.85 10.03
N ASN A 99 -14.03 15.11 9.16
CA ASN A 99 -12.60 14.89 9.44
C ASN A 99 -11.89 16.04 10.18
N GLY A 100 -12.57 17.19 10.31
CA GLY A 100 -12.01 18.40 10.88
C GLY A 100 -11.82 18.34 12.40
N VAL A 101 -10.95 19.22 12.88
CA VAL A 101 -10.62 19.31 14.31
C VAL A 101 -11.77 19.89 15.11
N ASP A 102 -12.54 20.80 14.53
CA ASP A 102 -13.60 21.53 15.22
C ASP A 102 -14.82 20.65 15.47
N GLU A 103 -15.22 19.79 14.53
CA GLU A 103 -16.30 18.82 14.71
C GLU A 103 -15.98 17.85 15.86
N ILE A 104 -14.74 17.37 15.95
CA ILE A 104 -14.30 16.49 17.01
C ILE A 104 -14.17 17.22 18.36
N ARG A 105 -13.81 18.51 18.36
CA ARG A 105 -13.86 19.34 19.58
C ARG A 105 -15.28 19.51 20.09
N ASP A 106 -16.24 19.74 19.20
CA ASP A 106 -17.65 19.82 19.56
C ASP A 106 -18.15 18.53 20.20
N ILE A 107 -17.73 17.38 19.65
CA ILE A 107 -18.01 16.06 20.23
C ILE A 107 -17.38 15.98 21.63
N ARG A 108 -16.09 16.25 21.75
CA ARG A 108 -15.35 16.23 23.04
C ARG A 108 -16.02 17.08 24.10
N ASP A 109 -16.56 18.24 23.73
CA ASP A 109 -17.23 19.14 24.66
C ASP A 109 -18.64 18.64 25.03
N LYS A 110 -19.35 18.01 24.09
CA LYS A 110 -20.66 17.34 24.31
C LYS A 110 -20.56 16.02 25.08
N VAL A 111 -19.38 15.38 25.10
CA VAL A 111 -19.13 14.11 25.81
C VAL A 111 -19.21 14.27 27.33
N LYS A 112 -19.01 15.48 27.87
CA LYS A 112 -19.07 15.75 29.32
C LYS A 112 -20.48 15.68 29.91
N TYR A 113 -21.52 15.75 29.06
CA TYR A 113 -22.90 15.70 29.52
C TYR A 113 -23.39 14.26 29.63
N ALA A 114 -24.10 13.97 30.73
CA ALA A 114 -24.72 12.68 30.96
C ALA A 114 -25.71 12.30 29.84
N PRO A 115 -25.94 11.00 29.62
CA PRO A 115 -27.01 10.51 28.75
C PRO A 115 -28.38 11.06 29.14
N THR A 116 -29.28 11.25 28.16
CA THR A 116 -30.62 11.84 28.43
C THR A 116 -31.69 10.77 28.64
N GLN A 117 -31.68 9.71 27.83
CA GLN A 117 -32.69 8.66 27.79
C GLN A 117 -32.10 7.25 27.95
N ALA A 118 -30.82 7.07 27.59
CA ALA A 118 -30.12 5.80 27.67
C ALA A 118 -29.22 5.70 28.93
N ASP A 119 -28.76 4.50 29.28
CA ASP A 119 -27.81 4.32 30.38
C ASP A 119 -26.39 4.77 29.99
N TYR A 120 -26.02 4.57 28.72
CA TYR A 120 -24.72 4.91 28.15
C TYR A 120 -24.87 5.80 26.92
N LYS A 121 -23.99 6.80 26.82
CA LYS A 121 -23.81 7.63 25.63
C LYS A 121 -22.75 7.01 24.74
N VAL A 122 -23.13 6.55 23.56
CA VAL A 122 -22.26 5.79 22.65
C VAL A 122 -21.92 6.62 21.42
N TYR A 123 -20.62 6.78 21.16
CA TYR A 123 -20.10 7.41 19.95
C TYR A 123 -19.53 6.35 19.01
N ILE A 124 -20.17 6.16 17.86
CA ILE A 124 -19.69 5.28 16.80
C ILE A 124 -19.01 6.16 15.76
N ILE A 125 -17.69 6.04 15.61
CA ILE A 125 -16.92 6.79 14.62
C ILE A 125 -16.48 5.79 13.54
N ASP A 126 -17.14 5.84 12.38
CA ASP A 126 -16.81 5.00 11.23
C ASP A 126 -15.71 5.65 10.38
N GLU A 127 -14.92 4.81 9.72
CA GLU A 127 -13.72 5.18 8.96
C GLU A 127 -12.78 6.14 9.70
N VAL A 128 -12.53 5.88 11.00
CA VAL A 128 -11.77 6.78 11.89
C VAL A 128 -10.37 7.15 11.37
N HIS A 129 -9.78 6.35 10.48
CA HIS A 129 -8.50 6.65 9.83
C HIS A 129 -8.54 7.92 8.96
N MET A 130 -9.73 8.40 8.61
CA MET A 130 -9.95 9.62 7.84
C MET A 130 -9.87 10.90 8.70
N LEU A 131 -9.81 10.78 10.03
CA LEU A 131 -9.65 11.93 10.92
C LEU A 131 -8.28 12.59 10.73
N SER A 132 -8.26 13.93 10.78
CA SER A 132 -7.01 14.69 10.81
C SER A 132 -6.19 14.39 12.08
N THR A 133 -4.89 14.64 12.03
CA THR A 133 -4.00 14.46 13.20
C THR A 133 -4.41 15.33 14.39
N GLY A 134 -4.86 16.57 14.13
CA GLY A 134 -5.40 17.46 15.14
C GLY A 134 -6.68 16.91 15.80
N ALA A 135 -7.53 16.24 15.02
CA ALA A 135 -8.76 15.61 15.50
C ALA A 135 -8.45 14.40 16.40
N PHE A 136 -7.48 13.54 16.03
CA PHE A 136 -7.02 12.47 16.92
C PHE A 136 -6.51 12.99 18.27
N ASN A 137 -5.71 14.07 18.24
CA ASN A 137 -5.20 14.67 19.48
C ASN A 137 -6.31 15.26 20.36
N ALA A 138 -7.39 15.76 19.75
CA ALA A 138 -8.55 16.23 20.49
C ALA A 138 -9.31 15.10 21.20
N LEU A 139 -9.31 13.88 20.65
CA LEU A 139 -9.92 12.70 21.27
C LEU A 139 -9.06 12.08 22.38
N LEU A 140 -7.73 12.22 22.33
CA LEU A 140 -6.81 11.56 23.27
C LEU A 140 -7.18 11.82 24.72
N LYS A 141 -7.43 13.08 25.09
CA LYS A 141 -7.76 13.43 26.48
C LYS A 141 -9.03 12.73 26.96
N THR A 142 -10.02 12.58 26.08
CA THR A 142 -11.29 11.93 26.42
C THR A 142 -11.19 10.41 26.42
N LEU A 143 -10.27 9.82 25.66
CA LEU A 143 -9.96 8.39 25.74
C LEU A 143 -9.10 8.04 26.96
N GLU A 144 -8.28 8.97 27.45
CA GLU A 144 -7.49 8.80 28.69
C GLU A 144 -8.34 8.93 29.94
N GLU A 145 -9.20 9.94 29.98
CA GLU A 145 -10.07 10.27 31.10
C GLU A 145 -11.54 10.23 30.64
N PRO A 146 -12.08 9.04 30.32
CA PRO A 146 -13.45 8.92 29.82
C PRO A 146 -14.45 9.30 30.92
N PRO A 147 -15.48 10.11 30.61
CA PRO A 147 -16.56 10.34 31.55
C PRO A 147 -17.30 9.03 31.86
N ALA A 148 -17.89 8.97 33.06
CA ALA A 148 -18.76 7.86 33.42
C ALA A 148 -19.89 7.72 32.38
N ASN A 149 -20.19 6.47 32.01
CA ASN A 149 -21.26 6.11 31.07
C ASN A 149 -21.07 6.61 29.63
N VAL A 150 -19.84 6.86 29.20
CA VAL A 150 -19.52 7.13 27.79
C VAL A 150 -18.74 5.96 27.20
N VAL A 151 -19.14 5.53 26.00
CA VAL A 151 -18.44 4.48 25.25
C VAL A 151 -18.11 4.96 23.84
N PHE A 152 -16.84 4.82 23.44
CA PHE A 152 -16.40 5.05 22.06
C PHE A 152 -16.26 3.74 21.31
N ILE A 153 -16.79 3.68 20.09
CA ILE A 153 -16.59 2.57 19.17
C ILE A 153 -16.01 3.13 17.87
N LEU A 154 -14.72 2.89 17.66
CA LEU A 154 -13.97 3.34 16.50
C LEU A 154 -13.92 2.21 15.47
N ALA A 155 -14.32 2.46 14.23
CA ALA A 155 -14.24 1.48 13.15
C ALA A 155 -13.29 1.97 12.04
N THR A 156 -12.44 1.08 11.53
CA THR A 156 -11.50 1.41 10.45
C THR A 156 -11.20 0.22 9.53
N THR A 157 -11.02 0.48 8.24
CA THR A 157 -10.42 -0.47 7.29
C THR A 157 -8.89 -0.43 7.27
N GLU A 158 -8.28 0.66 7.75
CA GLU A 158 -6.85 0.93 7.67
C GLU A 158 -6.23 1.09 9.07
N PRO A 159 -5.97 0.00 9.81
CA PRO A 159 -5.45 0.06 11.18
C PRO A 159 -4.07 0.73 11.28
N HIS A 160 -3.26 0.65 10.21
CA HIS A 160 -1.92 1.21 10.17
C HIS A 160 -1.88 2.75 10.13
N LYS A 161 -2.98 3.40 9.75
CA LYS A 161 -3.13 4.87 9.80
C LYS A 161 -3.53 5.38 11.19
N ILE A 162 -3.90 4.48 12.11
CA ILE A 162 -4.32 4.86 13.45
C ILE A 162 -3.08 5.06 14.34
N PRO A 163 -2.95 6.20 15.04
CA PRO A 163 -1.86 6.42 15.96
C PRO A 163 -1.80 5.34 17.05
N ALA A 164 -0.60 4.85 17.37
CA ALA A 164 -0.39 3.84 18.41
C ALA A 164 -0.94 4.29 19.78
N THR A 165 -0.97 5.60 20.05
CA THR A 165 -1.55 6.20 21.25
C THR A 165 -3.05 5.97 21.38
N ILE A 166 -3.79 5.89 20.26
CA ILE A 166 -5.21 5.54 20.27
C ILE A 166 -5.36 4.04 20.47
N ILE A 167 -4.61 3.23 19.72
CA ILE A 167 -4.67 1.77 19.80
C ILE A 167 -4.45 1.29 21.24
N SER A 168 -3.46 1.85 21.95
CA SER A 168 -3.13 1.47 23.32
C SER A 168 -4.21 1.77 24.36
N ARG A 169 -5.17 2.66 24.03
CA ARG A 169 -6.28 3.09 24.91
C ARG A 169 -7.61 2.45 24.51
N THR A 170 -7.60 1.56 23.53
CA THR A 170 -8.81 0.92 23.00
C THR A 170 -8.72 -0.60 23.11
N GLN A 171 -9.85 -1.26 23.33
CA GLN A 171 -9.94 -2.70 23.18
C GLN A 171 -10.07 -3.03 21.68
N ARG A 172 -9.03 -3.63 21.11
CA ARG A 172 -8.95 -3.91 19.68
C ARG A 172 -9.61 -5.24 19.32
N PHE A 173 -10.43 -5.23 18.27
CA PHE A 173 -11.05 -6.39 17.65
C PHE A 173 -10.77 -6.41 16.15
N ASP A 174 -10.20 -7.51 15.66
CA ASP A 174 -9.76 -7.67 14.27
C ASP A 174 -10.73 -8.57 13.51
N PHE A 175 -11.65 -7.94 12.77
CA PHE A 175 -12.61 -8.58 11.89
C PHE A 175 -11.90 -9.16 10.68
N ARG A 176 -12.15 -10.44 10.41
CA ARG A 176 -11.52 -11.18 9.31
C ARG A 176 -12.41 -11.18 8.08
N ARG A 177 -11.84 -11.54 6.92
CA ARG A 177 -12.65 -11.80 5.72
C ARG A 177 -13.61 -12.95 5.99
N ILE A 178 -14.85 -12.79 5.54
CA ILE A 178 -15.88 -13.82 5.72
C ILE A 178 -15.60 -14.96 4.71
N PRO A 179 -15.57 -16.23 5.15
CA PRO A 179 -15.39 -17.36 4.24
C PRO A 179 -16.48 -17.39 3.14
N PRO A 180 -16.15 -17.76 1.89
CA PRO A 180 -17.11 -17.84 0.80
C PRO A 180 -18.32 -18.72 1.10
N GLU A 181 -18.12 -19.83 1.81
CA GLU A 181 -19.19 -20.77 2.21
C GLU A 181 -20.21 -20.09 3.13
N ALA A 182 -19.73 -19.23 4.03
CA ALA A 182 -20.57 -18.50 4.96
C ALA A 182 -21.35 -17.37 4.26
N ILE A 183 -20.73 -16.72 3.25
CA ILE A 183 -21.42 -15.75 2.38
C ILE A 183 -22.52 -16.45 1.57
N TYR A 184 -22.21 -17.58 0.95
CA TYR A 184 -23.16 -18.42 0.22
C TYR A 184 -24.35 -18.81 1.10
N ALA A 185 -24.09 -19.39 2.28
CA ALA A 185 -25.15 -19.82 3.21
C ALA A 185 -26.07 -18.66 3.59
N ARG A 186 -25.52 -17.45 3.80
CA ARG A 186 -26.32 -16.26 4.12
C ARG A 186 -27.18 -15.80 2.96
N MET A 187 -26.66 -15.79 1.73
CA MET A 187 -27.44 -15.43 0.55
C MET A 187 -28.56 -16.44 0.30
N THR A 188 -28.27 -17.73 0.42
CA THR A 188 -29.27 -18.81 0.34
C THR A 188 -30.40 -18.61 1.34
N TYR A 189 -30.06 -18.34 2.60
CA TYR A 189 -31.06 -18.04 3.63
C TYR A 189 -31.96 -16.85 3.22
N ILE A 190 -31.38 -15.77 2.73
CA ILE A 190 -32.13 -14.56 2.31
C ILE A 190 -33.08 -14.86 1.14
N LEU A 191 -32.60 -15.58 0.11
CA LEU A 191 -33.40 -15.90 -1.07
C LEU A 191 -34.52 -16.88 -0.75
N GLN A 192 -34.28 -17.85 0.12
CA GLN A 192 -35.31 -18.77 0.60
C GLN A 192 -36.41 -18.02 1.38
N GLN A 193 -36.04 -17.08 2.25
CA GLN A 193 -37.01 -16.25 2.96
C GLN A 193 -37.85 -15.37 2.02
N LYS A 194 -37.25 -14.91 0.91
CA LYS A 194 -37.95 -14.14 -0.13
C LYS A 194 -38.65 -15.00 -1.19
N GLN A 195 -38.55 -16.34 -1.10
CA GLN A 195 -39.11 -17.29 -2.08
C GLN A 195 -38.65 -17.01 -3.52
N ILE A 196 -37.35 -16.72 -3.69
CA ILE A 196 -36.73 -16.46 -4.99
C ILE A 196 -35.92 -17.69 -5.39
N ALA A 197 -36.08 -18.16 -6.62
CA ALA A 197 -35.32 -19.29 -7.13
C ALA A 197 -33.88 -18.84 -7.51
N PHE A 198 -32.92 -19.76 -7.44
CA PHE A 198 -31.53 -19.46 -7.75
C PHE A 198 -30.76 -20.70 -8.20
N ASP A 199 -29.73 -20.46 -9.02
CA ASP A 199 -28.73 -21.45 -9.38
C ASP A 199 -27.62 -21.43 -8.32
N GLU A 200 -27.18 -22.60 -7.84
CA GLU A 200 -26.15 -22.67 -6.78
C GLU A 200 -24.83 -22.02 -7.22
N ASP A 201 -24.40 -22.27 -8.46
CA ASP A 201 -23.15 -21.75 -8.99
C ASP A 201 -23.18 -20.22 -9.14
N ALA A 202 -24.36 -19.63 -9.38
CA ALA A 202 -24.52 -18.18 -9.41
C ALA A 202 -24.17 -17.55 -8.06
N LEU A 203 -24.67 -18.13 -6.96
CA LEU A 203 -24.36 -17.65 -5.61
C LEU A 203 -22.90 -17.90 -5.22
N LYS A 204 -22.30 -19.01 -5.66
CA LYS A 204 -20.87 -19.28 -5.44
C LYS A 204 -19.99 -18.24 -6.13
N ILE A 205 -20.34 -17.85 -7.36
CA ILE A 205 -19.64 -16.77 -8.09
C ILE A 205 -19.76 -15.46 -7.31
N ILE A 206 -20.96 -15.06 -6.86
CA ILE A 206 -21.13 -13.85 -6.04
C ILE A 206 -20.27 -13.91 -4.77
N ALA A 207 -20.24 -15.05 -4.09
CA ALA A 207 -19.45 -15.23 -2.87
C ALA A 207 -17.94 -15.07 -3.11
N LYS A 208 -17.43 -15.61 -4.23
CA LYS A 208 -16.02 -15.41 -4.67
C LYS A 208 -15.75 -13.95 -5.01
N THR A 209 -16.61 -13.32 -5.83
CA THR A 209 -16.45 -11.92 -6.26
C THR A 209 -16.52 -10.93 -5.09
N ALA A 210 -17.26 -11.25 -4.02
CA ALA A 210 -17.40 -10.40 -2.85
C ALA A 210 -16.13 -10.31 -1.96
N ASP A 211 -15.12 -11.16 -2.19
CA ASP A 211 -13.80 -11.13 -1.54
C ASP A 211 -13.85 -11.00 0.00
N GLY A 212 -14.82 -11.66 0.63
CA GLY A 212 -15.02 -11.67 2.07
C GLY A 212 -15.87 -10.53 2.64
N GLY A 213 -16.48 -9.70 1.82
CA GLY A 213 -17.38 -8.61 2.20
C GLY A 213 -18.87 -8.96 2.01
N MET A 214 -19.62 -9.17 3.10
CA MET A 214 -21.07 -9.46 3.03
C MET A 214 -21.87 -8.31 2.40
N ARG A 215 -21.48 -7.06 2.68
CA ARG A 215 -22.16 -5.89 2.09
C ARG A 215 -22.06 -5.91 0.56
N ASP A 216 -20.90 -6.29 0.03
CA ASP A 216 -20.64 -6.29 -1.40
C ASP A 216 -21.34 -7.49 -2.05
N ALA A 217 -21.33 -8.67 -1.42
CA ALA A 217 -22.12 -9.84 -1.85
C ALA A 217 -23.62 -9.52 -1.98
N LEU A 218 -24.22 -8.91 -0.94
CA LEU A 218 -25.63 -8.53 -0.96
C LEU A 218 -25.92 -7.40 -1.94
N SER A 219 -24.94 -6.53 -2.24
CA SER A 219 -25.12 -5.46 -3.24
C SER A 219 -25.13 -6.03 -4.66
N ILE A 220 -24.26 -6.99 -4.96
CA ILE A 220 -24.26 -7.72 -6.23
C ILE A 220 -25.57 -8.51 -6.37
N LEU A 221 -25.99 -9.22 -5.31
CA LEU A 221 -27.24 -9.96 -5.33
C LEU A 221 -28.45 -9.04 -5.56
N ASP A 222 -28.50 -7.89 -4.91
CA ASP A 222 -29.57 -6.88 -5.09
C ASP A 222 -29.64 -6.38 -6.54
N GLN A 223 -28.47 -6.12 -7.15
CA GLN A 223 -28.38 -5.75 -8.56
C GLN A 223 -28.88 -6.87 -9.47
N VAL A 224 -28.46 -8.12 -9.25
CA VAL A 224 -28.91 -9.27 -10.06
C VAL A 224 -30.42 -9.45 -10.00
N LEU A 225 -31.03 -9.31 -8.83
CA LEU A 225 -32.48 -9.37 -8.65
C LEU A 225 -33.24 -8.22 -9.33
N SER A 226 -32.57 -7.09 -9.60
CA SER A 226 -33.20 -5.96 -10.31
C SER A 226 -33.27 -6.19 -11.82
N PHE A 227 -32.42 -7.06 -12.38
CA PHE A 227 -32.38 -7.40 -13.79
C PHE A 227 -33.21 -8.64 -14.16
N SER A 228 -33.47 -9.54 -13.20
CA SER A 228 -34.06 -10.84 -13.48
C SER A 228 -35.52 -10.97 -13.06
N ASP A 229 -36.26 -11.83 -13.78
CA ASP A 229 -37.62 -12.23 -13.44
C ASP A 229 -37.64 -13.22 -12.26
N ASN A 230 -37.19 -12.75 -11.09
CA ASN A 230 -37.26 -13.46 -9.82
C ASN A 230 -36.53 -14.83 -9.79
N HIS A 231 -35.50 -14.97 -10.63
CA HIS A 231 -34.57 -16.11 -10.64
C HIS A 231 -33.13 -15.64 -10.78
N VAL A 232 -32.23 -16.13 -9.93
CA VAL A 232 -30.80 -15.75 -9.95
C VAL A 232 -30.02 -16.78 -10.76
N THR A 233 -29.60 -16.41 -11.97
CA THR A 233 -28.82 -17.27 -12.88
C THR A 233 -27.35 -16.86 -12.96
N VAL A 234 -26.51 -17.79 -13.41
CA VAL A 234 -25.07 -17.53 -13.66
C VAL A 234 -24.89 -16.38 -14.66
N ASP A 235 -25.65 -16.38 -15.75
CA ASP A 235 -25.55 -15.33 -16.79
C ASP A 235 -25.89 -13.93 -16.24
N ASN A 236 -26.91 -13.84 -15.39
CA ASN A 236 -27.30 -12.56 -14.78
C ASN A 236 -26.20 -12.05 -13.83
N VAL A 237 -25.58 -12.94 -13.06
CA VAL A 237 -24.45 -12.59 -12.19
C VAL A 237 -23.27 -12.08 -13.02
N LEU A 238 -22.87 -12.78 -14.07
CA LEU A 238 -21.74 -12.40 -14.93
C LEU A 238 -21.98 -11.08 -15.68
N ASN A 239 -23.23 -10.80 -16.05
CA ASN A 239 -23.60 -9.52 -16.65
C ASN A 239 -23.48 -8.37 -15.65
N VAL A 240 -23.88 -8.58 -14.39
CA VAL A 240 -23.77 -7.56 -13.34
C VAL A 240 -22.33 -7.34 -12.88
N THR A 241 -21.56 -8.41 -12.67
CA THR A 241 -20.16 -8.31 -12.24
C THR A 241 -19.21 -7.91 -13.36
N GLY A 242 -19.68 -7.92 -14.62
CA GLY A 242 -18.85 -7.70 -15.79
C GLY A 242 -17.89 -8.84 -16.09
N GLY A 243 -17.98 -9.96 -15.37
CA GLY A 243 -17.12 -11.13 -15.55
C GLY A 243 -17.44 -11.90 -16.83
N LEU A 244 -16.49 -12.76 -17.21
CA LEU A 244 -16.68 -13.70 -18.31
C LEU A 244 -17.21 -15.05 -17.88
N THR A 245 -17.93 -15.71 -18.78
CA THR A 245 -18.31 -17.10 -18.60
C THR A 245 -17.06 -17.98 -18.59
N GLN A 246 -17.01 -18.96 -17.69
CA GLN A 246 -15.91 -19.92 -17.63
C GLN A 246 -15.66 -20.56 -19.00
N THR A 247 -16.71 -20.87 -19.76
CA THR A 247 -16.61 -21.42 -21.11
C THR A 247 -15.79 -20.54 -22.06
N LEU A 248 -15.96 -19.22 -22.02
CA LEU A 248 -15.19 -18.30 -22.87
C LEU A 248 -13.72 -18.22 -22.43
N LEU A 249 -13.46 -18.18 -21.12
CA LEU A 249 -12.10 -18.20 -20.58
C LEU A 249 -11.38 -19.50 -20.97
N THR A 250 -12.05 -20.65 -20.82
CA THR A 250 -11.54 -21.96 -21.22
C THR A 250 -11.27 -22.04 -22.72
N GLN A 251 -12.17 -21.53 -23.57
CA GLN A 251 -11.97 -21.47 -25.02
C GLN A 251 -10.76 -20.61 -25.39
N TYR A 252 -10.63 -19.43 -24.78
CA TYR A 252 -9.50 -18.54 -25.00
C TYR A 252 -8.17 -19.18 -24.57
N MET A 253 -8.14 -19.81 -23.40
CA MET A 253 -6.95 -20.52 -22.91
C MET A 253 -6.60 -21.74 -23.77
N LYS A 254 -7.59 -22.45 -24.30
CA LYS A 254 -7.39 -23.55 -25.26
C LYS A 254 -6.80 -23.04 -26.58
N ALA A 255 -7.29 -21.91 -27.11
CA ALA A 255 -6.72 -21.29 -28.29
C ALA A 255 -5.26 -20.85 -28.06
N ILE A 256 -4.93 -20.33 -26.87
CA ILE A 256 -3.53 -20.03 -26.48
C ILE A 256 -2.69 -21.30 -26.47
N GLN A 257 -3.16 -22.38 -25.82
CA GLN A 257 -2.45 -23.65 -25.73
C GLN A 257 -2.14 -24.25 -27.12
N GLN A 258 -3.08 -24.10 -28.06
CA GLN A 258 -2.94 -24.58 -29.43
C GLN A 258 -2.12 -23.64 -30.34
N HIS A 259 -1.59 -22.54 -29.79
CA HIS A 259 -0.90 -21.49 -30.54
C HIS A 259 -1.77 -20.87 -31.66
N ALA A 260 -3.10 -20.92 -31.52
CA ALA A 260 -4.08 -20.45 -32.50
C ALA A 260 -4.39 -18.95 -32.29
N SER A 261 -3.43 -18.09 -32.64
CA SER A 261 -3.54 -16.63 -32.43
C SER A 261 -4.76 -15.98 -33.09
N ALA A 262 -5.13 -16.41 -34.30
CA ALA A 262 -6.30 -15.88 -35.01
C ALA A 262 -7.63 -16.19 -34.29
N GLU A 263 -7.76 -17.40 -33.75
CA GLU A 263 -8.95 -17.80 -33.00
C GLU A 263 -9.03 -17.04 -31.66
N ALA A 264 -7.90 -16.95 -30.95
CA ALA A 264 -7.82 -16.21 -29.68
C ALA A 264 -8.16 -14.71 -29.87
N LEU A 265 -7.65 -14.07 -30.94
CA LEU A 265 -7.98 -12.68 -31.27
C LEU A 265 -9.46 -12.49 -31.61
N THR A 266 -10.07 -13.44 -32.32
CA THR A 266 -11.50 -13.40 -32.63
C THR A 266 -12.35 -13.45 -31.36
N LEU A 267 -11.95 -14.27 -30.37
CA LEU A 267 -12.61 -14.32 -29.07
C LEU A 267 -12.49 -12.99 -28.32
N VAL A 268 -11.31 -12.37 -28.30
CA VAL A 268 -11.10 -11.04 -27.68
C VAL A 268 -11.99 -9.99 -28.34
N GLN A 269 -12.04 -9.94 -29.67
CA GLN A 269 -12.91 -9.00 -30.38
C GLN A 269 -14.39 -9.20 -30.06
N LYS A 270 -14.84 -10.46 -29.95
CA LYS A 270 -16.21 -10.77 -29.54
C LYS A 270 -16.51 -10.25 -28.13
N ILE A 271 -15.60 -10.49 -27.19
CA ILE A 271 -15.73 -10.07 -25.79
C ILE A 271 -15.80 -8.55 -25.68
N LEU A 272 -14.94 -7.83 -26.40
CA LEU A 272 -14.95 -6.36 -26.43
C LEU A 272 -16.21 -5.82 -27.12
N ALA A 273 -16.71 -6.48 -28.18
CA ALA A 273 -17.94 -6.10 -28.87
C ALA A 273 -19.20 -6.27 -27.98
N GLU A 274 -19.18 -7.21 -27.04
CA GLU A 274 -20.21 -7.38 -26.00
C GLU A 274 -20.13 -6.31 -24.90
N GLY A 275 -19.18 -5.38 -24.98
CA GLY A 275 -19.02 -4.27 -24.04
C GLY A 275 -18.34 -4.66 -22.72
N LYS A 276 -17.67 -5.81 -22.67
CA LYS A 276 -16.92 -6.26 -21.48
C LYS A 276 -15.65 -5.43 -21.32
N ASP A 277 -15.27 -5.19 -20.07
CA ASP A 277 -14.11 -4.37 -19.72
C ASP A 277 -12.78 -5.11 -19.94
N ALA A 278 -11.83 -4.42 -20.58
CA ALA A 278 -10.52 -4.98 -20.93
C ALA A 278 -9.64 -5.27 -19.71
N GLN A 279 -9.74 -4.45 -18.66
CA GLN A 279 -8.98 -4.68 -17.43
C GLN A 279 -9.54 -5.89 -16.68
N ARG A 280 -10.88 -6.01 -16.63
CA ARG A 280 -11.56 -7.17 -16.04
C ARG A 280 -11.22 -8.46 -16.77
N PHE A 281 -11.15 -8.41 -18.10
CA PHE A 281 -10.69 -9.55 -18.91
C PHE A 281 -9.32 -10.07 -18.46
N ILE A 282 -8.33 -9.18 -18.28
CA ILE A 282 -7.01 -9.59 -17.82
C ILE A 282 -7.04 -10.13 -16.40
N GLU A 283 -7.80 -9.51 -15.50
CA GLU A 283 -7.97 -10.01 -14.12
C GLU A 283 -8.51 -11.43 -14.11
N ASP A 284 -9.58 -11.70 -14.87
CA ASP A 284 -10.18 -13.03 -14.98
C ASP A 284 -9.19 -14.06 -15.58
N ILE A 285 -8.36 -13.66 -16.55
CA ILE A 285 -7.31 -14.54 -17.11
C ILE A 285 -6.19 -14.80 -16.10
N ILE A 286 -5.74 -13.79 -15.36
CA ILE A 286 -4.74 -13.96 -14.29
C ILE A 286 -5.25 -14.93 -13.24
N GLU A 287 -6.50 -14.77 -12.80
CA GLU A 287 -7.15 -15.69 -11.85
C GLU A 287 -7.21 -17.10 -12.43
N TYR A 288 -7.60 -17.27 -13.69
CA TYR A 288 -7.66 -18.57 -14.35
C TYR A 288 -6.28 -19.26 -14.43
N VAL A 289 -5.24 -18.54 -14.85
CA VAL A 289 -3.86 -19.09 -14.93
C VAL A 289 -3.32 -19.43 -13.54
N ARG A 290 -3.62 -18.59 -12.53
CA ARG A 290 -3.28 -18.87 -11.14
C ARG A 290 -3.97 -20.13 -10.64
N ASP A 291 -5.27 -20.28 -10.91
CA ASP A 291 -6.06 -21.43 -10.48
C ASP A 291 -5.52 -22.72 -11.13
N LEU A 292 -5.09 -22.68 -12.39
CA LEU A 292 -4.41 -23.81 -13.06
C LEU A 292 -3.12 -24.20 -12.34
N LEU A 293 -2.29 -23.21 -12.00
CA LEU A 293 -1.02 -23.42 -11.30
C LEU A 293 -1.22 -24.00 -9.89
N LEU A 294 -2.21 -23.48 -9.16
CA LEU A 294 -2.57 -24.00 -7.84
C LEU A 294 -3.09 -25.43 -7.92
N TYR A 295 -3.91 -25.74 -8.93
CA TYR A 295 -4.42 -27.09 -9.15
C TYR A 295 -3.30 -28.10 -9.46
N GLN A 296 -2.28 -27.69 -10.24
CA GLN A 296 -1.11 -28.52 -10.53
C GLN A 296 -0.24 -28.79 -9.29
N GLN A 297 0.05 -27.74 -8.50
CA GLN A 297 1.08 -27.80 -7.46
C GLN A 297 0.54 -28.17 -6.08
N ALA A 298 -0.69 -27.76 -5.76
CA ALA A 298 -1.29 -27.93 -4.45
C ALA A 298 -2.82 -28.09 -4.54
N PRO A 299 -3.31 -29.19 -5.15
CA PRO A 299 -4.75 -29.43 -5.28
C PRO A 299 -5.47 -29.51 -3.92
N THR A 300 -4.74 -29.82 -2.85
CA THR A 300 -5.25 -29.86 -1.47
C THR A 300 -5.48 -28.49 -0.85
N MET A 301 -4.93 -27.40 -1.42
CA MET A 301 -5.16 -26.02 -0.95
C MET A 301 -6.38 -25.36 -1.59
N ILE A 302 -6.93 -25.92 -2.67
CA ILE A 302 -8.16 -25.42 -3.28
C ILE A 302 -9.33 -25.92 -2.42
N SER A 303 -10.17 -24.99 -1.97
CA SER A 303 -11.35 -25.35 -1.18
C SER A 303 -12.27 -26.27 -2.00
N SER A 304 -12.99 -27.17 -1.33
CA SER A 304 -14.03 -27.98 -2.01
C SER A 304 -15.09 -27.10 -2.68
N PHE A 305 -15.33 -25.92 -2.11
CA PHE A 305 -16.21 -24.89 -2.65
C PHE A 305 -15.73 -24.36 -4.01
N GLU A 306 -14.44 -24.07 -4.15
CA GLU A 306 -13.83 -23.63 -5.41
C GLU A 306 -13.67 -24.77 -6.42
N LEU A 307 -13.30 -25.98 -5.96
CA LEU A 307 -13.23 -27.17 -6.82
C LEU A 307 -14.57 -27.48 -7.50
N SER A 308 -15.69 -27.22 -6.84
CA SER A 308 -17.03 -27.42 -7.40
C SER A 308 -17.34 -26.50 -8.59
N LEU A 309 -16.61 -25.40 -8.77
CA LEU A 309 -16.79 -24.47 -9.88
C LEU A 309 -15.91 -24.82 -11.09
N LEU A 310 -15.01 -25.80 -10.96
CA LEU A 310 -14.08 -26.14 -12.03
C LEU A 310 -14.72 -27.14 -13.01
N SER A 311 -14.88 -26.73 -14.26
CA SER A 311 -15.32 -27.60 -15.36
C SER A 311 -14.30 -28.70 -15.65
N ASP A 312 -14.72 -29.83 -16.23
CA ASP A 312 -13.79 -30.89 -16.62
C ASP A 312 -12.77 -30.41 -17.67
N ASP A 313 -13.17 -29.51 -18.58
CA ASP A 313 -12.26 -28.84 -19.53
C ASP A 313 -11.12 -28.07 -18.84
N PHE A 314 -11.36 -27.53 -17.64
CA PHE A 314 -10.34 -26.84 -16.84
C PHE A 314 -9.28 -27.83 -16.34
N LYS A 315 -9.73 -29.00 -15.88
CA LYS A 315 -8.84 -30.07 -15.40
C LYS A 315 -8.00 -30.60 -16.56
N ASP A 316 -8.59 -30.76 -17.74
CA ASP A 316 -7.86 -31.18 -18.93
C ASP A 316 -6.79 -30.16 -19.34
N LEU A 317 -7.14 -28.87 -19.40
CA LEU A 317 -6.17 -27.79 -19.68
C LEU A 317 -5.03 -27.75 -18.66
N SER A 318 -5.31 -28.03 -17.39
CA SER A 318 -4.28 -28.07 -16.35
C SER A 318 -3.20 -29.11 -16.62
N THR A 319 -3.48 -30.16 -17.39
CA THR A 319 -2.47 -31.18 -17.75
C THR A 319 -1.68 -30.80 -19.01
N GLN A 320 -2.20 -29.88 -19.82
CA GLN A 320 -1.62 -29.49 -21.12
C GLN A 320 -0.63 -28.34 -21.02
N PHE A 321 -0.74 -27.49 -19.99
CA PHE A 321 0.19 -26.40 -19.74
C PHE A 321 1.34 -26.83 -18.83
N GLU A 322 2.58 -26.48 -19.20
CA GLU A 322 3.72 -26.64 -18.31
C GLU A 322 3.76 -25.53 -17.26
N THR A 323 4.17 -25.85 -16.03
CA THR A 323 4.21 -24.87 -14.93
C THR A 323 5.12 -23.66 -15.26
N ALA A 324 6.22 -23.88 -16.00
CA ALA A 324 7.10 -22.81 -16.45
C ALA A 324 6.40 -21.82 -17.41
N GLN A 325 5.54 -22.32 -18.29
CA GLN A 325 4.73 -21.50 -19.18
C GLN A 325 3.73 -20.66 -18.38
N LEU A 326 3.03 -21.27 -17.41
CA LEU A 326 2.07 -20.56 -16.55
C LEU A 326 2.73 -19.38 -15.80
N TYR A 327 3.95 -19.55 -15.27
CA TYR A 327 4.69 -18.45 -14.64
C TYR A 327 5.01 -17.31 -15.63
N GLN A 328 5.44 -17.65 -16.85
CA GLN A 328 5.71 -16.66 -17.89
C GLN A 328 4.43 -15.92 -18.31
N MET A 329 3.31 -16.64 -18.47
CA MET A 329 2.00 -16.05 -18.77
C MET A 329 1.58 -15.05 -17.70
N ILE A 330 1.69 -15.41 -16.40
CA ILE A 330 1.40 -14.48 -15.29
C ILE A 330 2.27 -13.22 -15.37
N SER A 331 3.56 -13.36 -15.70
CA SER A 331 4.46 -12.22 -15.85
C SER A 331 4.00 -11.28 -16.97
N VAL A 332 3.65 -11.82 -18.15
CA VAL A 332 3.21 -11.02 -19.30
C VAL A 332 1.84 -10.38 -19.04
N LEU A 333 0.94 -11.10 -18.37
CA LEU A 333 -0.38 -10.59 -17.97
C LEU A 333 -0.25 -9.42 -16.98
N ASN A 334 0.59 -9.56 -15.95
CA ASN A 334 0.83 -8.50 -14.96
C ASN A 334 1.48 -7.26 -15.59
N GLU A 335 2.45 -7.45 -16.49
CA GLU A 335 3.06 -6.35 -17.25
C GLU A 335 1.99 -5.58 -18.04
N THR A 336 1.13 -6.29 -18.76
CA THR A 336 0.07 -5.68 -19.57
C THR A 336 -0.99 -5.00 -18.71
N GLN A 337 -1.37 -5.61 -17.58
CA GLN A 337 -2.32 -5.01 -16.63
C GLN A 337 -1.85 -3.64 -16.13
N GLN A 338 -0.54 -3.47 -15.88
CA GLN A 338 0.02 -2.18 -15.47
C GLN A 338 -0.03 -1.15 -16.60
N GLN A 339 0.24 -1.57 -17.84
CA GLN A 339 0.21 -0.69 -19.02
C GLN A 339 -1.21 -0.22 -19.34
N LEU A 340 -2.22 -1.07 -19.14
CA LEU A 340 -3.64 -0.74 -19.34
C LEU A 340 -4.13 0.42 -18.48
N ARG A 341 -3.53 0.66 -17.30
CA ARG A 341 -3.95 1.76 -16.42
C ARG A 341 -3.69 3.15 -17.01
N PHE A 342 -2.80 3.26 -18.01
CA PHE A 342 -2.34 4.54 -18.55
C PHE A 342 -2.63 4.70 -20.05
N THR A 343 -3.33 3.74 -20.68
CA THR A 343 -3.63 3.77 -22.11
C THR A 343 -5.04 4.29 -22.39
N ASN A 344 -5.21 4.92 -23.55
CA ASN A 344 -6.52 5.28 -24.11
C ASN A 344 -7.04 4.24 -25.12
N HIS A 345 -6.22 3.25 -25.46
CA HIS A 345 -6.51 2.19 -26.44
C HIS A 345 -6.23 0.82 -25.82
N PRO A 346 -7.12 0.34 -24.92
CA PRO A 346 -6.92 -0.92 -24.21
C PRO A 346 -7.03 -2.16 -25.11
N ASP A 347 -7.79 -2.06 -26.19
CA ASP A 347 -7.95 -3.04 -27.27
C ASP A 347 -6.61 -3.47 -27.89
N ILE A 348 -5.76 -2.51 -28.27
CA ILE A 348 -4.45 -2.80 -28.88
C ILE A 348 -3.56 -3.61 -27.92
N TYR A 349 -3.58 -3.26 -26.63
CA TYR A 349 -2.79 -3.97 -25.63
C TYR A 349 -3.28 -5.41 -25.43
N LEU A 350 -4.59 -5.65 -25.50
CA LEU A 350 -5.16 -6.99 -25.45
C LEU A 350 -4.80 -7.82 -26.69
N GLU A 351 -4.82 -7.23 -27.88
CA GLU A 351 -4.44 -7.94 -29.10
C GLU A 351 -2.96 -8.34 -29.06
N VAL A 352 -2.08 -7.43 -28.68
CA VAL A 352 -0.64 -7.70 -28.53
C VAL A 352 -0.40 -8.72 -27.43
N LEU A 353 -1.08 -8.61 -26.29
CA LEU A 353 -1.02 -9.59 -25.21
C LEU A 353 -1.41 -10.98 -25.70
N THR A 354 -2.51 -11.10 -26.44
CA THR A 354 -3.02 -12.38 -26.95
C THR A 354 -1.97 -13.05 -27.84
N ILE A 355 -1.36 -12.29 -28.75
CA ILE A 355 -0.27 -12.77 -29.61
C ILE A 355 0.93 -13.19 -28.76
N ARG A 356 1.36 -12.36 -27.79
CA ARG A 356 2.48 -12.69 -26.90
C ARG A 356 2.21 -13.98 -26.13
N LEU A 357 1.02 -14.17 -25.58
CA LEU A 357 0.63 -15.37 -24.84
C LEU A 357 0.67 -16.62 -25.72
N THR A 358 0.24 -16.55 -26.98
CA THR A 358 0.36 -17.67 -27.92
C THR A 358 1.81 -18.01 -28.27
N GLN A 359 2.76 -17.12 -28.03
CA GLN A 359 4.19 -17.33 -28.28
C GLN A 359 4.98 -17.71 -27.01
N VAL A 360 4.31 -17.75 -25.85
CA VAL A 360 4.92 -18.23 -24.60
C VAL A 360 5.18 -19.72 -24.73
N GLN A 361 6.34 -20.06 -25.26
CA GLN A 361 6.89 -21.41 -25.18
C GLN A 361 7.71 -21.54 -23.90
N SER A 362 7.94 -22.77 -23.46
CA SER A 362 8.80 -23.11 -22.32
C SER A 362 10.22 -22.61 -22.57
N GLY A 363 10.43 -21.33 -22.29
CA GLY A 363 11.67 -20.62 -22.55
C GLY A 363 12.72 -21.00 -21.54
N THR A 364 13.34 -22.16 -21.73
CA THR A 364 14.69 -22.43 -21.26
C THR A 364 15.58 -22.98 -22.37
N ASP A 365 15.08 -23.78 -23.32
CA ASP A 365 16.02 -24.42 -24.25
C ASP A 365 16.62 -23.46 -25.28
N ASP A 366 15.87 -22.57 -25.93
CA ASP A 366 16.43 -21.75 -27.03
C ASP A 366 17.38 -20.64 -26.55
N GLN A 367 17.04 -19.94 -25.47
CA GLN A 367 17.92 -18.91 -24.90
C GLN A 367 19.11 -19.52 -24.15
N VAL A 368 18.92 -20.65 -23.43
CA VAL A 368 20.05 -21.34 -22.79
C VAL A 368 20.94 -22.00 -23.84
N GLN A 369 20.40 -22.55 -24.92
CA GLN A 369 21.22 -23.06 -26.04
C GLN A 369 21.96 -21.94 -26.75
N GLN A 370 21.34 -20.78 -27.01
CA GLN A 370 22.05 -19.63 -27.58
C GLN A 370 23.15 -19.10 -26.65
N LEU A 371 22.88 -19.02 -25.34
CA LEU A 371 23.89 -18.63 -24.35
C LEU A 371 25.00 -19.68 -24.21
N GLN A 372 24.67 -20.97 -24.27
CA GLN A 372 25.65 -22.07 -24.26
C GLN A 372 26.50 -22.08 -25.53
N MET A 373 25.90 -21.83 -26.70
CA MET A 373 26.63 -21.66 -27.96
C MET A 373 27.56 -20.45 -27.87
N ARG A 374 27.10 -19.31 -27.32
CA ARG A 374 27.94 -18.12 -27.11
C ARG A 374 29.09 -18.39 -26.14
N ILE A 375 28.84 -19.13 -25.07
CA ILE A 375 29.85 -19.54 -24.09
C ILE A 375 30.88 -20.49 -24.73
N ASN A 376 30.44 -21.43 -25.57
CA ASN A 376 31.33 -22.34 -26.29
C ASN A 376 32.15 -21.63 -27.38
N GLU A 377 31.58 -20.63 -28.04
CA GLU A 377 32.28 -19.77 -29.00
C GLU A 377 33.31 -18.88 -28.30
N LEU A 378 32.95 -18.29 -27.16
CA LEU A 378 33.86 -17.50 -26.33
C LEU A 378 34.98 -18.37 -25.74
N SER A 379 34.70 -19.61 -25.33
CA SER A 379 35.71 -20.52 -24.77
C SER A 379 36.69 -21.01 -25.83
N THR A 380 36.24 -21.25 -27.06
CA THR A 380 37.11 -21.60 -28.19
C THR A 380 37.98 -20.41 -28.64
N GLN A 381 37.44 -19.19 -28.65
CA GLN A 381 38.23 -17.97 -28.89
C GLN A 381 39.28 -17.74 -27.80
N LEU A 382 38.93 -17.99 -26.53
CA LEU A 382 39.87 -17.92 -25.40
C LEU A 382 41.01 -18.95 -25.53
N ASN A 383 40.69 -20.18 -25.91
CA ASN A 383 41.70 -21.23 -26.12
C ASN A 383 42.61 -20.90 -27.31
N ALA A 384 42.08 -20.35 -28.40
CA ALA A 384 42.87 -19.91 -29.56
C ALA A 384 43.84 -18.77 -29.21
N LEU A 385 43.40 -17.83 -28.36
CA LEU A 385 44.25 -16.75 -27.83
C LEU A 385 45.32 -17.27 -26.85
N GLN A 386 45.02 -18.32 -26.10
CA GLN A 386 45.98 -18.99 -25.22
C GLN A 386 47.05 -19.77 -26.00
N THR A 387 46.70 -20.40 -27.12
CA THR A 387 47.67 -21.15 -27.96
C THR A 387 48.65 -20.27 -28.72
N HIS A 388 48.28 -19.01 -29.02
CA HIS A 388 49.19 -18.04 -29.65
C HIS A 388 50.08 -17.27 -28.67
N SER A 389 50.02 -17.60 -27.38
CA SER A 389 50.81 -16.97 -26.32
C SER A 389 51.84 -17.94 -25.73
N ALA A 390 52.56 -18.68 -26.58
CA ALA A 390 53.70 -19.50 -26.17
C ALA A 390 55.02 -18.77 -26.49
N GLY A 391 55.41 -17.85 -25.60
CA GLY A 391 56.70 -17.16 -25.61
C GLY A 391 56.94 -16.44 -24.28
N THR A 392 57.71 -17.10 -23.40
CA THR A 392 58.23 -16.65 -22.09
C THR A 392 58.82 -15.22 -22.14
N VAL A 393 58.70 -14.32 -21.14
CA VAL A 393 59.11 -14.43 -19.72
C VAL A 393 58.43 -13.31 -18.88
N ALA A 394 57.91 -13.66 -17.69
CA ALA A 394 58.25 -13.08 -16.36
C ALA A 394 57.10 -13.27 -15.37
N HIS A 395 57.29 -14.15 -14.38
CA HIS A 395 56.40 -14.26 -13.22
C HIS A 395 56.47 -12.97 -12.39
N GLN A 396 55.40 -12.18 -12.42
CA GLN A 396 55.04 -11.29 -11.32
C GLN A 396 53.86 -11.90 -10.56
N SER A 397 54.01 -11.99 -9.25
CA SER A 397 53.02 -12.46 -8.30
C SER A 397 51.72 -11.63 -8.41
N LEU A 398 50.60 -12.33 -8.55
CA LEU A 398 49.26 -11.76 -8.52
C LEU A 398 48.96 -11.18 -7.12
N PRO A 399 48.62 -9.89 -6.99
CA PRO A 399 47.92 -9.42 -5.81
C PRO A 399 46.49 -9.99 -5.81
N LYS A 400 46.09 -10.55 -4.68
CA LYS A 400 44.70 -10.96 -4.40
C LYS A 400 43.77 -9.77 -4.64
N ASN A 401 43.01 -9.82 -5.72
CA ASN A 401 42.01 -8.80 -6.04
C ASN A 401 40.68 -9.13 -5.35
N ASN A 402 40.59 -8.84 -4.05
CA ASN A 402 39.31 -8.46 -3.46
C ASN A 402 39.00 -7.07 -4.01
N LYS A 403 38.22 -6.97 -5.08
CA LYS A 403 37.71 -5.68 -5.56
C LYS A 403 36.84 -5.06 -4.46
N PRO A 404 37.17 -3.88 -3.91
CA PRO A 404 36.15 -3.02 -3.34
C PRO A 404 35.39 -2.34 -4.49
N LEU A 405 34.14 -1.98 -4.20
CA LEU A 405 33.25 -1.24 -5.09
C LEU A 405 33.93 0.03 -5.65
N PHE A 406 33.66 0.26 -6.94
CA PHE A 406 34.12 1.37 -7.78
C PHE A 406 34.27 2.70 -7.03
N LYS A 407 35.44 3.36 -7.10
CA LYS A 407 35.61 4.76 -6.67
C LYS A 407 35.24 5.69 -7.83
N THR A 408 34.25 6.55 -7.64
CA THR A 408 33.98 7.69 -8.53
C THR A 408 35.11 8.71 -8.37
N HIS A 409 35.97 8.84 -9.38
CA HIS A 409 36.99 9.90 -9.42
C HIS A 409 36.30 11.25 -9.68
N ILE A 410 36.19 12.08 -8.64
CA ILE A 410 35.80 13.49 -8.77
C ILE A 410 37.10 14.29 -8.93
N ASN A 411 37.21 15.08 -10.00
CA ASN A 411 38.42 15.85 -10.32
C ASN A 411 38.68 16.94 -9.27
N ALA A 412 39.77 16.80 -8.51
CA ALA A 412 40.21 17.77 -7.48
C ALA A 412 40.32 19.22 -8.00
N ALA A 413 40.66 19.39 -9.29
CA ALA A 413 40.78 20.70 -9.96
C ALA A 413 39.47 21.52 -10.00
N THR A 414 38.30 20.87 -9.88
CA THR A 414 36.99 21.56 -9.88
C THR A 414 36.52 22.02 -8.51
N VAL A 415 37.08 21.43 -7.44
CA VAL A 415 36.64 21.65 -6.04
C VAL A 415 37.54 22.67 -5.32
N GLU A 416 38.83 22.74 -5.68
CA GLU A 416 39.79 23.70 -5.12
C GLU A 416 39.38 25.19 -5.26
N PRO A 417 38.87 25.70 -6.40
CA PRO A 417 38.44 27.10 -6.51
C PRO A 417 37.20 27.42 -5.67
N VAL A 418 36.36 26.40 -5.38
CA VAL A 418 35.20 26.53 -4.50
C VAL A 418 35.65 26.65 -3.05
N LEU A 419 36.62 25.84 -2.63
CA LEU A 419 37.21 25.91 -1.29
C LEU A 419 37.97 27.22 -1.02
N ALA A 420 38.60 27.80 -2.05
CA ALA A 420 39.32 29.07 -1.94
C ALA A 420 38.38 30.28 -1.73
N ASN A 421 37.20 30.25 -2.33
CA ASN A 421 36.24 31.36 -2.34
C ASN A 421 34.96 31.09 -1.53
N ALA A 422 34.89 29.97 -0.79
CA ALA A 422 33.70 29.62 -0.02
C ALA A 422 33.56 30.53 1.20
N THR A 423 32.43 31.23 1.31
CA THR A 423 32.11 32.05 2.49
C THR A 423 30.94 31.47 3.28
N LYS A 424 30.94 31.71 4.60
CA LYS A 424 29.80 31.34 5.45
C LYS A 424 28.51 32.08 5.07
N GLN A 425 28.65 33.29 4.52
CA GLN A 425 27.52 34.11 4.06
C GLN A 425 26.87 33.53 2.79
N ASP A 426 27.66 33.02 1.84
CA ASP A 426 27.11 32.38 0.62
C ASP A 426 26.39 31.08 0.95
N LYS A 427 26.94 30.28 1.87
CA LYS A 427 26.29 29.06 2.34
C LYS A 427 24.95 29.34 3.01
N ALA A 428 24.89 30.36 3.87
CA ALA A 428 23.65 30.74 4.55
C ALA A 428 22.56 31.19 3.55
N ARG A 429 22.94 31.97 2.52
CA ARG A 429 22.02 32.39 1.45
C ARG A 429 21.42 31.22 0.67
N ILE A 430 22.23 30.21 0.33
CA ILE A 430 21.71 29.03 -0.37
C ILE A 430 20.79 28.20 0.54
N LEU A 431 21.14 28.06 1.83
CA LEU A 431 20.32 27.29 2.76
C LEU A 431 18.95 27.95 3.03
N ASP A 432 18.87 29.27 3.03
CA ASP A 432 17.61 30.02 3.22
C ASP A 432 16.63 29.76 2.07
N VAL A 433 17.15 29.65 0.85
CA VAL A 433 16.36 29.48 -0.37
C VAL A 433 16.25 28.00 -0.81
N TRP A 434 16.91 27.10 -0.09
CA TRP A 434 16.93 25.66 -0.40
C TRP A 434 15.54 25.00 -0.37
N PRO A 435 14.66 25.29 0.61
CA PRO A 435 13.31 24.71 0.64
C PRO A 435 12.48 25.11 -0.59
N ASP A 436 12.58 26.38 -1.00
CA ASP A 436 11.89 26.90 -2.17
C ASP A 436 12.43 26.29 -3.47
N ALA A 437 13.76 26.15 -3.59
CA ALA A 437 14.38 25.46 -4.72
C ALA A 437 13.92 24.00 -4.82
N MET A 438 13.83 23.28 -3.69
CA MET A 438 13.33 21.90 -3.64
C MET A 438 11.84 21.79 -3.99
N SER A 439 11.04 22.82 -3.68
CA SER A 439 9.61 22.88 -4.04
C SER A 439 9.38 22.99 -5.55
N MET A 440 10.32 23.58 -6.28
CA MET A 440 10.27 23.75 -7.74
C MET A 440 10.65 22.49 -8.54
N LEU A 441 11.20 21.48 -7.88
CA LEU A 441 11.58 20.20 -8.50
C LEU A 441 10.42 19.20 -8.52
N THR A 442 10.47 18.24 -9.45
CA THR A 442 9.49 17.14 -9.51
C THR A 442 9.64 16.18 -8.33
N SER A 443 8.60 15.39 -8.03
CA SER A 443 8.61 14.43 -6.91
C SER A 443 9.80 13.48 -6.93
N LEU A 444 10.18 12.98 -8.11
CA LEU A 444 11.34 12.10 -8.30
C LEU A 444 12.67 12.82 -8.07
N GLN A 445 12.80 14.06 -8.56
CA GLN A 445 14.02 14.86 -8.39
C GLN A 445 14.22 15.29 -6.93
N ARG A 446 13.13 15.67 -6.26
CA ARG A 446 13.12 16.03 -4.84
C ARG A 446 13.54 14.85 -3.97
N SER A 447 12.98 13.66 -4.21
CA SER A 447 13.35 12.44 -3.48
C SER A 447 14.85 12.11 -3.61
N LEU A 448 15.44 12.35 -4.79
CA LEU A 448 16.86 12.12 -5.01
C LEU A 448 17.76 13.12 -4.27
N LEU A 449 17.33 14.37 -4.12
CA LEU A 449 18.11 15.45 -3.48
C LEU A 449 17.83 15.64 -1.99
N GLU A 450 16.75 15.08 -1.46
CA GLU A 450 16.38 15.14 -0.03
C GLU A 450 17.45 14.54 0.88
N GLN A 451 18.22 13.58 0.36
CA GLN A 451 19.34 12.95 1.05
C GLN A 451 20.67 13.71 0.89
N GLY A 452 20.70 14.78 0.07
CA GLY A 452 21.88 15.61 -0.19
C GLY A 452 21.92 16.85 0.70
N LYS A 453 23.08 17.16 1.26
CA LYS A 453 23.32 18.34 2.12
C LYS A 453 24.23 19.34 1.44
N VAL A 454 23.87 20.62 1.47
CA VAL A 454 24.74 21.71 1.01
C VAL A 454 25.89 21.90 1.99
N VAL A 455 27.10 21.50 1.60
CA VAL A 455 28.28 21.52 2.48
C VAL A 455 29.10 22.78 2.33
N ALA A 456 29.20 23.33 1.12
CA ALA A 456 29.92 24.57 0.82
C ALA A 456 29.29 25.31 -0.36
N ALA A 457 29.46 26.63 -0.37
CA ALA A 457 29.00 27.52 -1.43
C ALA A 457 29.96 28.69 -1.59
N SER A 458 30.14 29.15 -2.83
CA SER A 458 30.81 30.40 -3.21
C SER A 458 29.90 31.17 -4.16
N ALA A 459 30.30 32.39 -4.54
CA ALA A 459 29.51 33.24 -5.44
C ALA A 459 29.09 32.57 -6.77
N ASN A 460 29.86 31.59 -7.25
CA ASN A 460 29.63 30.95 -8.57
C ASN A 460 29.46 29.42 -8.48
N SER A 461 29.43 28.82 -7.29
CA SER A 461 29.35 27.35 -7.17
C SER A 461 28.79 26.86 -5.85
N VAL A 462 28.14 25.69 -5.89
CA VAL A 462 27.57 25.01 -4.73
C VAL A 462 27.97 23.54 -4.71
N ILE A 463 28.33 23.04 -3.52
CA ILE A 463 28.68 21.64 -3.30
C ILE A 463 27.59 20.97 -2.47
N ILE A 464 27.01 19.91 -3.03
CA ILE A 464 26.01 19.06 -2.38
C ILE A 464 26.67 17.70 -2.10
N ALA A 465 26.74 17.35 -0.82
CA ALA A 465 27.30 16.09 -0.36
C ALA A 465 26.21 15.10 0.07
N PHE A 466 26.38 13.84 -0.34
CA PHE A 466 25.55 12.72 0.08
C PHE A 466 26.31 11.83 1.06
N ALA A 467 25.59 11.10 1.91
CA ALA A 467 26.20 10.12 2.82
C ALA A 467 27.11 9.14 2.05
N THR A 468 28.22 8.72 2.66
CA THR A 468 29.27 7.93 2.00
C THR A 468 28.77 6.58 1.46
N GLN A 469 27.73 5.99 2.05
CA GLN A 469 27.09 4.76 1.58
C GLN A 469 26.20 4.96 0.32
N MET A 470 25.89 6.20 -0.04
CA MET A 470 24.95 6.56 -1.11
C MET A 470 25.65 6.94 -2.42
N GLN A 471 26.67 6.17 -2.81
CA GLN A 471 27.48 6.46 -4.00
C GLN A 471 26.66 6.41 -5.31
N ILE A 472 25.64 5.54 -5.36
CA ILE A 472 24.73 5.44 -6.51
C ILE A 472 23.91 6.71 -6.72
N TYR A 473 23.55 7.43 -5.65
CA TYR A 473 22.80 8.68 -5.71
C TYR A 473 23.63 9.81 -6.29
N VAL A 474 24.93 9.87 -5.96
CA VAL A 474 25.87 10.82 -6.58
C VAL A 474 25.97 10.55 -8.08
N GLN A 475 26.08 9.28 -8.48
CA GLN A 475 26.14 8.91 -9.90
C GLN A 475 24.84 9.26 -10.64
N GLN A 476 23.68 8.98 -10.06
CA GLN A 476 22.39 9.32 -10.66
C GLN A 476 22.19 10.84 -10.75
N ALA A 477 22.54 11.60 -9.70
CA ALA A 477 22.55 13.06 -9.74
C ALA A 477 23.53 13.59 -10.81
N GLN A 478 24.65 12.89 -11.02
CA GLN A 478 25.66 13.25 -12.01
C GLN A 478 25.33 12.80 -13.45
N GLN A 479 24.44 11.84 -13.65
CA GLN A 479 24.06 11.37 -14.99
C GLN A 479 22.74 11.98 -15.44
N ASN A 480 21.92 12.47 -14.51
CA ASN A 480 20.63 13.07 -14.81
C ASN A 480 20.76 14.56 -15.18
N ALA A 481 20.88 14.84 -16.48
CA ALA A 481 20.93 16.20 -17.02
C ALA A 481 19.68 17.03 -16.64
N THR A 482 18.49 16.43 -16.69
CA THR A 482 17.23 17.13 -16.39
C THR A 482 17.15 17.63 -14.94
N LEU A 483 17.70 16.87 -13.98
CA LEU A 483 17.78 17.26 -12.58
C LEU A 483 18.75 18.42 -12.38
N ARG A 484 19.91 18.39 -13.07
CA ARG A 484 20.88 19.48 -12.99
C ARG A 484 20.32 20.77 -13.55
N ASP A 485 19.70 20.71 -14.72
CA ASP A 485 19.13 21.89 -15.37
C ASP A 485 17.98 22.47 -14.55
N ALA A 486 17.12 21.60 -13.99
CA ALA A 486 16.02 22.04 -13.13
C ALA A 486 16.52 22.69 -11.82
N LEU A 487 17.51 22.09 -11.15
CA LEU A 487 18.10 22.65 -9.92
C LEU A 487 18.87 23.94 -10.23
N HIS A 488 19.56 24.01 -11.35
CA HIS A 488 20.25 25.20 -11.82
C HIS A 488 19.26 26.34 -12.09
N GLN A 489 18.18 26.08 -12.83
CA GLN A 489 17.14 27.07 -13.10
C GLN A 489 16.43 27.54 -11.82
N ALA A 490 16.15 26.63 -10.89
CA ALA A 490 15.55 26.98 -9.61
C ALA A 490 16.46 27.92 -8.80
N LEU A 491 17.75 27.59 -8.66
CA LEU A 491 18.71 28.42 -7.94
C LEU A 491 18.98 29.75 -8.65
N GLN A 492 19.07 29.76 -9.99
CA GLN A 492 19.25 30.97 -10.78
C GLN A 492 18.05 31.92 -10.65
N LYS A 493 16.83 31.39 -10.65
CA LYS A 493 15.61 32.20 -10.51
C LYS A 493 15.51 32.87 -9.14
N LEU A 494 16.00 32.18 -8.11
CA LEU A 494 15.87 32.61 -6.71
C LEU A 494 17.04 33.49 -6.24
N LEU A 495 18.25 33.25 -6.72
CA LEU A 495 19.47 33.97 -6.30
C LEU A 495 19.96 34.97 -7.35
N HIS A 496 19.38 34.98 -8.55
CA HIS A 496 19.80 35.80 -9.70
C HIS A 496 21.30 35.65 -10.04
N GLN A 497 21.88 34.48 -9.77
CA GLN A 497 23.28 34.15 -9.99
C GLN A 497 23.41 32.81 -10.73
N ASP A 498 24.44 32.70 -11.55
CA ASP A 498 24.76 31.48 -12.30
C ASP A 498 25.68 30.60 -11.43
N LEU A 499 25.13 29.50 -10.91
CA LEU A 499 25.81 28.66 -9.92
C LEU A 499 26.14 27.28 -10.51
N GLN A 500 27.43 26.93 -10.52
CA GLN A 500 27.88 25.59 -10.87
C GLN A 500 27.60 24.60 -9.73
N ILE A 501 26.85 23.53 -10.02
CA ILE A 501 26.41 22.54 -9.02
C ILE A 501 27.32 21.31 -9.08
N ILE A 502 27.96 21.00 -7.95
CA ILE A 502 28.87 19.86 -7.81
C ILE A 502 28.32 18.87 -6.80
N PHE A 503 28.10 17.62 -7.23
CA PHE A 503 27.67 16.52 -6.37
C PHE A 503 28.85 15.65 -5.96
N MET A 504 28.95 15.33 -4.67
CA MET A 504 29.98 14.44 -4.15
C MET A 504 29.50 13.64 -2.94
N THR A 505 30.30 12.69 -2.48
CA THR A 505 30.06 12.00 -1.19
C THR A 505 30.71 12.76 -0.04
N GLU A 506 30.17 12.67 1.17
CA GLU A 506 30.74 13.23 2.39
C GLU A 506 32.18 12.75 2.65
N GLY A 507 32.48 11.47 2.40
CA GLY A 507 33.85 10.93 2.51
C GLY A 507 34.86 11.64 1.61
N ASN A 508 34.55 11.78 0.32
CA ASN A 508 35.38 12.53 -0.64
C ASN A 508 35.48 14.03 -0.29
N TRP A 509 34.40 14.63 0.22
CA TRP A 509 34.41 16.03 0.68
C TRP A 509 35.37 16.23 1.86
N GLN A 510 35.33 15.35 2.86
CA GLN A 510 36.18 15.43 4.04
C GLN A 510 37.67 15.27 3.68
N SER A 511 38.00 14.31 2.80
CA SER A 511 39.39 14.11 2.35
C SER A 511 39.93 15.29 1.53
N LEU A 512 39.13 15.83 0.60
CA LEU A 512 39.55 16.98 -0.22
C LEU A 512 39.70 18.25 0.62
N ARG A 513 38.83 18.46 1.62
CA ARG A 513 38.94 19.59 2.54
C ARG A 513 40.16 19.47 3.45
N SER A 514 40.46 18.27 3.97
CA SER A 514 41.65 18.06 4.80
C SER A 514 42.93 18.27 4.00
N ASP A 515 43.00 17.75 2.77
CA ASP A 515 44.16 17.93 1.89
C ASP A 515 44.37 19.40 1.52
N TYR A 516 43.30 20.15 1.25
CA TYR A 516 43.37 21.58 0.96
C TYR A 516 43.85 22.40 2.17
N LEU A 517 43.34 22.11 3.37
CA LEU A 517 43.76 22.79 4.59
C LEU A 517 45.24 22.49 4.93
N GLN A 518 45.69 21.25 4.70
CA GLN A 518 47.11 20.90 4.88
C GLN A 518 48.03 21.62 3.89
N ARG A 519 47.62 21.80 2.63
CA ARG A 519 48.41 22.51 1.61
C ARG A 519 48.45 24.03 1.80
N HIS A 520 47.40 24.64 2.36
CA HIS A 520 47.27 26.10 2.52
C HIS A 520 47.54 26.63 3.94
N GLN A 521 47.84 25.78 4.93
CA GLN A 521 48.27 26.21 6.27
C GLN A 521 49.74 26.66 6.36
N THR A 522 50.53 26.57 5.30
CA THR A 522 51.95 27.00 5.28
C THR A 522 52.16 28.48 4.97
N HIS A 523 51.12 29.25 4.62
CA HIS A 523 51.22 30.70 4.42
C HIS A 523 50.00 31.46 4.98
N LYS A 524 49.98 31.69 6.30
CA LYS A 524 49.38 32.89 6.91
C LYS A 524 49.98 33.11 8.32
N THR A 525 50.79 34.16 8.43
CA THR A 525 51.37 34.72 9.66
C THR A 525 50.24 35.21 10.59
N PRO A 526 50.43 35.20 11.93
CA PRO A 526 49.34 35.16 12.90
C PRO A 526 48.74 36.56 13.12
N THR A 527 47.42 36.63 13.10
CA THR A 527 46.66 37.73 13.70
C THR A 527 45.88 37.18 14.91
N ALA A 528 45.91 37.97 15.98
CA ALA A 528 45.66 37.64 17.38
C ALA A 528 44.28 36.98 17.68
N PRO A 529 44.15 36.26 18.83
CA PRO A 529 43.05 35.34 19.08
C PRO A 529 41.80 36.06 19.62
N ALA A 530 40.63 35.68 19.09
CA ALA A 530 39.34 35.94 19.74
C ALA A 530 39.10 34.84 20.80
N SER A 531 39.49 35.14 22.04
CA SER A 531 39.18 34.40 23.25
C SER A 531 37.90 34.94 23.88
N SER A 532 36.85 34.11 23.99
CA SER A 532 35.76 34.37 24.96
C SER A 532 34.81 33.19 25.25
N ALA A 533 34.88 32.06 24.52
CA ALA A 533 34.02 30.90 24.82
C ALA A 533 34.69 29.87 25.77
N SER A 534 36.01 29.68 25.68
CA SER A 534 36.72 28.63 26.44
C SER A 534 36.96 28.96 27.92
N SER A 535 36.95 30.25 28.31
CA SER A 535 37.21 30.64 29.70
C SER A 535 35.99 30.44 30.61
N LEU A 536 34.77 30.65 30.11
CA LEU A 536 33.53 30.46 30.85
C LEU A 536 33.23 28.98 31.13
N VAL A 537 33.48 28.12 30.14
CA VAL A 537 33.29 26.67 30.24
C VAL A 537 34.23 26.04 31.27
N THR A 538 35.49 26.49 31.29
CA THR A 538 36.50 26.02 32.24
C THR A 538 36.15 26.46 33.67
N LYS A 539 35.68 27.69 33.85
CA LYS A 539 35.31 28.24 35.17
C LYS A 539 34.01 27.62 35.73
N ALA A 540 33.07 27.24 34.86
CA ALA A 540 31.85 26.54 35.26
C ALA A 540 32.14 25.10 35.74
N LYS A 541 33.09 24.39 35.09
CA LYS A 541 33.55 23.07 35.53
C LYS A 541 34.28 23.11 36.87
N GLU A 542 35.06 24.17 37.15
CA GLU A 542 35.74 24.34 38.43
C GLU A 542 34.77 24.56 39.61
N LEU A 543 33.66 25.26 39.39
CA LEU A 543 32.71 25.61 40.46
C LEU A 543 31.66 24.52 40.74
N PHE A 544 31.24 23.76 39.71
CA PHE A 544 30.08 22.87 39.80
C PHE A 544 30.38 21.40 39.44
N GLY A 545 31.64 21.06 39.12
CA GLY A 545 32.09 19.69 38.87
C GLY A 545 31.29 18.98 37.76
N ASP A 546 31.01 17.69 37.97
CA ASP A 546 30.37 16.81 36.98
C ASP A 546 28.87 17.07 36.75
N ALA A 547 28.28 18.06 37.43
CA ALA A 547 26.88 18.45 37.23
C ALA A 547 26.65 19.36 36.01
N VAL A 548 27.71 19.77 35.29
CA VAL A 548 27.61 20.68 34.14
C VAL A 548 27.63 19.90 32.83
N GLN A 549 26.49 19.83 32.13
CA GLN A 549 26.44 19.42 30.72
C GLN A 549 26.62 20.64 29.81
N ILE A 550 27.60 20.57 28.91
CA ILE A 550 27.88 21.60 27.92
C ILE A 550 27.29 21.13 26.59
N GLU A 551 26.20 21.75 26.16
CA GLU A 551 25.68 21.58 24.81
C GLU A 551 26.30 22.63 23.88
N ASN A 552 27.05 22.16 22.87
CA ASN A 552 27.51 23.02 21.80
C ASN A 552 26.39 23.12 20.76
N ASN A 553 25.70 24.27 20.69
CA ASN A 553 24.81 24.58 19.58
C ASN A 553 25.61 24.83 18.28
#